data_AF-A0A4Q3I964-F1
#
_entry.id   AF-A0A4Q3I964-F1
#
_cell.length_a   1.000
_cell.length_b   1.000
_cell.length_c   1.000
_cell.angle_alpha   90.00
_cell.angle_beta   90.00
_cell.angle_gamma   90.00
#
_symmetry.space_group_name_H-M   'P 1'
#
loop_
_entity.id
_entity.type
_entity.pdbx_description
1 polymer ?
#
loop_
_entity_poly.entity_id
_entity_poly.type
_entity_poly.pdbx_seq_one_letter_code
_entity_poly.pdbx_strand_id
1 'polypeptide(L)' 'AGHEDAPQATLAFIRVKRMMAPERYNRIKRDFLRVHRQYVLGSEAKSNFDFTLMTAGPLPAARFASFTPESF' A
#
# COMPACT_ATOMS: atom_id res chain seq x y z
N ALA A 1 -18.45 -21.92 3.10
CA ALA A 1 -17.25 -21.64 3.89
C ALA A 1 -16.07 -21.63 2.93
N GLY A 2 -15.14 -20.68 3.06
CA GLY A 2 -13.96 -20.61 2.18
C GLY A 2 -13.00 -21.77 2.45
N HIS A 3 -12.27 -22.17 1.40
CA HIS A 3 -11.21 -23.20 1.36
C HIS A 3 -10.73 -23.72 2.73
N GLU A 4 -11.19 -24.90 3.12
CA GLU A 4 -10.84 -25.55 4.40
C GLU A 4 -9.36 -26.00 4.46
N ASP A 5 -8.76 -26.18 3.28
CA ASP A 5 -7.39 -26.60 3.07
C ASP A 5 -6.38 -25.44 3.07
N ALA A 6 -6.86 -24.19 2.99
CA ALA A 6 -5.99 -23.03 2.91
C ALA A 6 -5.59 -22.51 4.30
N PRO A 7 -4.32 -22.08 4.48
CA PRO A 7 -3.90 -21.39 5.69
C PRO A 7 -4.63 -20.05 5.85
N GLN A 8 -4.79 -19.60 7.09
CA GLN A 8 -5.38 -18.30 7.41
C GLN A 8 -4.64 -17.17 6.66
N ALA A 9 -5.41 -16.27 6.05
CA ALA A 9 -4.84 -15.14 5.31
C ALA A 9 -4.04 -14.21 6.25
N THR A 10 -2.84 -13.82 5.82
CA THR A 10 -2.02 -12.83 6.52
C THR A 10 -2.64 -11.44 6.38
N LEU A 11 -2.87 -10.77 7.51
CA LEU A 11 -3.35 -9.39 7.52
C LEU A 11 -2.19 -8.42 7.17
N ALA A 12 -2.31 -7.73 6.04
CA ALA A 12 -1.40 -6.66 5.65
C ALA A 12 -1.95 -5.30 6.12
N PHE A 13 -1.20 -4.59 6.96
CA PHE A 13 -1.62 -3.28 7.46
C PHE A 13 -1.06 -2.14 6.61
N ILE A 14 -1.92 -1.19 6.24
CA ILE A 14 -1.53 0.03 5.52
C ILE A 14 -1.17 1.11 6.52
N ARG A 15 -0.02 1.76 6.32
CA ARG A 15 0.34 3.00 7.01
C ARG A 15 0.41 4.13 6.00
N VAL A 16 -0.73 4.76 5.68
CA VAL A 16 -0.85 5.83 4.67
C VAL A 16 0.18 6.95 4.88
N LYS A 17 0.46 7.31 6.14
CA LYS A 17 1.48 8.30 6.51
C LYS A 17 2.89 7.97 6.02
N ARG A 18 3.21 6.68 5.86
CA ARG A 18 4.52 6.19 5.38
C ARG A 18 4.57 6.01 3.86
N MET A 19 3.45 6.17 3.17
CA MET A 19 3.38 6.07 1.70
C MET A 19 3.73 7.39 1.01
N MET A 20 4.00 8.44 1.78
CA MET A 20 4.21 9.81 1.30
C MET A 20 5.35 10.47 2.08
N ALA A 21 6.03 11.42 1.43
CA ALA A 21 7.00 12.25 2.12
C ALA A 21 6.31 13.03 3.27
N PRO A 22 6.93 13.15 4.46
CA PRO A 22 6.34 13.84 5.62
C PRO A 22 5.87 15.27 5.31
N GLU A 23 6.63 16.01 4.50
CA GLU A 23 6.36 17.39 4.11
C GLU A 23 5.08 17.48 3.28
N ARG A 24 4.92 16.54 2.35
CA ARG A 24 3.75 16.44 1.47
C ARG A 24 2.52 15.99 2.25
N TYR A 25 2.65 14.95 3.07
CA TYR A 25 1.56 14.49 3.93
C TYR A 25 1.05 15.63 4.80
N ASN A 26 1.93 16.41 5.43
CA ASN A 26 1.51 17.54 6.27
C ASN A 26 0.73 18.62 5.53
N ARG A 27 1.01 18.84 4.24
CA ARG A 27 0.30 19.80 3.40
C ARG A 27 -1.12 19.34 3.05
N ILE A 28 -1.33 18.04 2.85
CA ILE A 28 -2.59 17.50 2.31
C ILE A 28 -3.39 16.64 3.28
N LYS A 29 -2.89 16.36 4.49
CA LYS A 29 -3.52 15.42 5.46
C LYS A 29 -4.97 15.75 5.83
N ARG A 30 -5.39 17.00 5.66
CA ARG A 30 -6.76 17.46 5.93
C ARG A 30 -7.70 17.29 4.73
N ASP A 31 -7.16 17.04 3.55
CA ASP A 31 -7.91 16.76 2.34
C ASP A 31 -8.03 15.23 2.18
N PHE A 32 -9.05 14.66 2.82
CA PHE A 32 -9.24 13.21 2.92
C PHE A 32 -9.32 12.54 1.55
N LEU A 33 -10.09 13.11 0.62
CA LEU A 33 -10.26 12.55 -0.72
C LEU A 33 -8.97 12.59 -1.52
N ARG A 34 -8.15 13.64 -1.34
CA ARG A 34 -6.84 13.73 -1.96
C ARG A 34 -5.87 12.68 -1.41
N VAL A 35 -5.84 12.48 -0.09
CA VAL A 35 -5.03 11.42 0.53
C VAL A 35 -5.51 10.04 0.08
N HIS A 36 -6.82 9.81 -0.01
CA HIS A 36 -7.41 8.55 -0.47
C HIS A 36 -7.00 8.23 -1.92
N ARG A 37 -7.04 9.20 -2.83
CA ARG A 37 -6.56 9.02 -4.21
C ARG A 37 -5.09 8.63 -4.28
N GLN A 38 -4.23 9.22 -3.44
CA GLN A 38 -2.81 8.85 -3.40
C GLN A 38 -2.60 7.42 -2.91
N TYR A 39 -3.41 6.97 -1.96
CA TYR A 39 -3.42 5.58 -1.50
C TYR A 39 -3.82 4.59 -2.62
N VAL A 40 -4.80 4.93 -3.46
CA VAL A 40 -5.31 4.03 -4.52
C VAL A 40 -4.48 4.05 -5.80
N LEU A 41 -4.02 5.23 -6.24
CA LEU A 41 -3.54 5.44 -7.61
C LEU A 41 -2.04 5.69 -7.73
N GLY A 42 -1.35 6.01 -6.65
CA GLY A 42 0.11 6.12 -6.70
C GLY A 42 0.69 6.59 -5.39
N SER A 43 1.37 5.71 -4.66
CA SER A 43 2.18 6.13 -3.53
C SER A 43 3.53 6.68 -4.00
N GLU A 44 4.05 7.70 -3.31
CA GLU A 44 5.41 8.21 -3.59
C GLU A 44 6.48 7.19 -3.14
N ALA A 45 6.18 6.39 -2.11
CA ALA A 45 6.98 5.23 -1.71
C ALA A 45 6.39 3.93 -2.27
N LYS A 46 7.24 2.93 -2.53
CA LYS A 46 6.75 1.57 -2.77
C LYS A 46 6.02 1.08 -1.53
N SER A 47 4.83 0.54 -1.73
CA SER A 47 3.96 0.08 -0.66
C SER A 47 3.32 -1.25 -1.06
N ASN A 48 2.95 -2.04 -0.05
CA ASN A 48 2.26 -3.32 -0.19
C ASN A 48 0.91 -3.18 -0.92
N PHE A 49 0.39 -1.95 -0.97
CA PHE A 49 -0.90 -1.59 -1.56
C PHE A 49 -0.78 -0.72 -2.81
N ASP A 50 0.41 -0.64 -3.42
CA ASP A 50 0.57 -0.01 -4.72
C ASP A 50 -0.04 -0.91 -5.81
N PHE A 51 -1.28 -0.60 -6.18
CA PHE A 51 -2.05 -1.39 -7.14
C PHE A 51 -1.41 -1.41 -8.53
N THR A 52 -0.76 -0.31 -8.92
CA THR A 52 -0.04 -0.21 -10.19
C THR A 52 1.16 -1.13 -10.19
N LEU A 53 1.96 -1.12 -9.12
CA LEU A 53 3.11 -2.02 -9.00
C LEU A 53 2.68 -3.49 -8.94
N MET A 54 1.54 -3.79 -8.29
CA MET A 54 1.01 -5.15 -8.17
C MET A 54 0.49 -5.72 -9.49
N THR A 55 -0.14 -4.90 -10.33
CA THR A 55 -0.79 -5.39 -11.57
C THR A 55 0.04 -5.18 -12.83
N ALA A 56 0.88 -4.15 -12.87
CA ALA A 56 1.68 -3.78 -14.04
C ALA A 56 3.19 -3.78 -13.77
N GLY A 57 3.62 -4.05 -12.53
CA GLY A 57 5.04 -4.12 -12.17
C GLY A 57 5.66 -5.49 -12.45
N PRO A 58 7.00 -5.58 -12.45
CA PRO A 58 7.73 -6.84 -12.67
C PRO A 58 7.70 -7.78 -11.45
N LEU A 59 7.03 -7.40 -10.36
CA LEU A 59 7.03 -8.15 -9.10
C LEU A 59 5.85 -9.13 -9.07
N PRO A 60 6.08 -10.42 -8.72
CA PRO A 60 4.99 -11.36 -8.48
C PRO A 60 4.07 -10.86 -7.36
N ALA A 61 2.75 -11.00 -7.52
CA ALA A 61 1.75 -10.55 -6.54
C ALA A 61 2.00 -11.09 -5.12
N ALA A 62 2.48 -12.33 -5.00
CA ALA A 62 2.82 -12.93 -3.71
C ALA A 62 3.90 -12.16 -2.91
N ARG A 63 4.77 -11.38 -3.58
CA ARG A 63 5.80 -10.56 -2.91
C ARG A 63 5.21 -9.39 -2.13
N PHE A 64 4.00 -8.94 -2.46
CA PHE A 64 3.37 -7.80 -1.80
C PHE A 64 2.88 -8.14 -0.39
N ALA A 65 2.58 -9.42 -0.13
CA ALA A 65 2.18 -9.90 1.20
C ALA A 65 3.28 -9.68 2.26
N SER A 66 4.55 -9.73 1.84
CA SER A 66 5.73 -9.51 2.70
C SER A 66 6.39 -8.15 2.49
N PHE A 67 5.83 -7.29 1.64
CA PHE A 67 6.44 -5.98 1.39
C PHE A 67 6.40 -5.18 2.68
N THR A 68 7.45 -4.42 2.96
CA THR A 68 7.44 -3.43 4.03
C THR A 68 7.96 -2.17 3.39
N PRO A 69 7.20 -1.06 3.42
CA PRO A 69 7.70 0.21 2.90
C PRO A 69 8.98 0.55 3.66
N GLU A 70 10.10 0.70 2.96
CA GLU A 70 11.26 1.37 3.52
C GLU A 70 10.80 2.77 3.92
N SER A 71 10.98 3.11 5.20
CA SER A 71 10.71 4.47 5.66
C SER A 71 11.59 5.44 4.89
N PHE A 72 11.01 6.56 4.48
CA PHE A 72 11.76 7.75 4.07
C PHE A 72 12.70 8.21 5.18
#